data_AF-A0A2E3DBI1-F1
#
_entry.id   AF-A0A2E3DBI1-F1
#
_cell.length_a   1.000
_cell.length_b   1.000
_cell.length_c   1.000
_cell.angle_alpha   90.00
_cell.angle_beta   90.00
_cell.angle_gamma   90.00
#
_symmetry.space_group_name_H-M   'P 1'
#
loop_
_entity.id
_entity.type
_entity.pdbx_description
1 polymer ?
#
loop_
_entity_poly.entity_id
_entity_poly.type
_entity_poly.pdbx_seq_one_letter_code
_entity_poly.pdbx_strand_id
1 'polypeptide(L)' 'MFCHKCGQKAEEGAKFCIACGTQLYVPSDPPEPDQRQEILKASDGRDYEDLGE' A
#
# COMPACT_ATOMS: atom_id res chain seq x y z
N MET A 1 10.22 17.68 6.16
CA MET A 1 11.50 17.00 6.45
C MET A 1 12.69 17.87 6.02
N PHE A 2 13.92 17.61 6.44
CA PHE A 2 15.11 18.36 5.98
C PHE A 2 16.07 17.43 5.23
N CYS A 3 16.70 17.97 4.18
CA CYS A 3 17.70 17.22 3.41
C CYS A 3 18.97 17.01 4.23
N HIS A 4 19.42 15.75 4.35
CA HIS A 4 20.66 15.41 5.09
C HIS A 4 21.94 15.89 4.39
N LYS A 5 21.89 16.22 3.09
CA LYS A 5 23.06 16.67 2.33
C LYS A 5 23.27 18.18 2.36
N CYS A 6 22.19 18.96 2.25
CA CYS A 6 22.29 20.43 2.16
C CYS A 6 21.52 21.19 3.25
N GLY A 7 20.72 20.50 4.08
CA GLY A 7 19.91 21.14 5.12
C GLY A 7 18.64 21.84 4.63
N GLN A 8 18.33 21.81 3.33
CA GLN A 8 17.12 22.43 2.79
C GLN A 8 15.85 21.77 3.34
N LYS A 9 14.84 22.58 3.65
CA LYS A 9 13.50 22.09 3.99
C LYS A 9 12.84 21.47 2.75
N ALA A 10 12.42 20.22 2.86
CA ALA A 10 11.69 19.50 1.84
C ALA A 10 10.25 19.22 2.28
N GLU A 11 9.34 19.29 1.31
CA GLU A 11 7.91 19.01 1.47
C GLU A 11 7.65 17.54 1.77
N GLU A 12 6.50 17.27 2.40
CA GLU A 12 6.06 15.93 2.75
C GLU A 12 5.70 15.17 1.47
N GLY A 13 6.29 13.99 1.26
CA GLY A 13 6.15 13.21 0.01
C GLY A 13 7.15 13.55 -1.11
N ALA A 14 8.08 14.48 -0.90
CA ALA A 14 9.11 14.80 -1.90
C ALA A 14 10.16 13.67 -2.04
N LYS A 15 10.29 13.11 -3.26
CA LYS A 15 11.28 12.05 -3.58
C LYS A 15 12.71 12.57 -3.75
N PHE A 16 12.87 13.86 -4.05
CA PHE A 16 14.16 14.49 -4.30
C PHE A 16 14.19 15.91 -3.73
N CYS A 17 15.37 16.35 -3.30
CA CYS A 17 15.58 17.71 -2.81
C CYS A 17 15.63 18.69 -3.99
N ILE A 18 14.73 19.67 -3.99
CA ILE A 18 14.67 20.72 -5.02
C ILE A 18 15.91 21.62 -5.08
N ALA A 19 16.67 21.71 -3.99
CA ALA A 19 17.82 22.59 -3.91
C ALA A 19 19.13 21.93 -4.38
N CYS A 20 19.30 20.62 -4.15
CA CYS A 20 20.58 19.95 -4.42
C CYS A 20 20.45 18.65 -5.23
N GLY A 21 19.24 18.21 -5.54
CA GLY A 21 18.96 16.98 -6.30
C GLY A 21 19.14 15.68 -5.52
N THR A 22 19.50 15.72 -4.23
CA THR A 22 19.65 14.50 -3.43
C THR A 22 18.34 13.78 -3.24
N GLN A 23 18.37 12.47 -3.41
CA GLN A 23 17.23 11.61 -3.18
C GLN A 23 16.83 11.63 -1.71
N LEU A 24 15.56 11.94 -1.47
CA LEU A 24 14.93 11.96 -0.18
C LEU A 24 14.07 10.69 -0.09
N TYR A 25 14.40 9.80 0.83
CA TYR A 25 13.65 8.56 1.01
C TYR A 25 12.29 8.88 1.65
N VAL A 26 11.21 8.81 0.87
CA VAL A 26 9.83 8.96 1.33
C VAL A 26 9.06 7.66 1.11
N PRO A 27 8.93 6.80 2.13
CA PRO A 27 7.93 5.75 2.14
C PRO A 27 6.64 6.36 2.69
N SER A 28 5.74 6.81 1.84
CA SER A 28 4.46 7.39 2.30
C SER A 28 3.33 7.11 1.32
N ASP A 29 3.15 5.82 1.03
CA ASP A 29 1.82 5.27 0.80
C ASP A 29 1.61 4.27 1.94
N PRO A 30 0.69 4.53 2.92
CA PRO A 30 0.10 3.39 3.60
C PRO A 30 -0.54 2.55 2.49
N PRO A 31 -0.19 1.25 2.34
CA PRO A 31 -0.86 0.43 1.36
C PRO A 31 -2.34 0.48 1.71
N GLU A 32 -3.15 1.09 0.85
CA GLU A 32 -4.59 0.95 0.92
C GLU A 32 -4.85 -0.55 1.06
N PRO A 33 -5.61 -1.00 2.08
CA PRO A 33 -5.83 -2.42 2.26
C PRO A 33 -6.52 -2.94 0.99
N ASP A 34 -5.75 -3.68 0.21
CA ASP A 34 -6.17 -4.44 -0.96
C ASP A 34 -7.49 -5.13 -0.64
N GLN A 35 -8.61 -4.58 -1.14
CA GLN A 35 -9.97 -5.09 -0.91
C GLN A 35 -10.22 -6.41 -1.64
N ARG A 36 -9.21 -7.28 -1.73
CA ARG A 36 -9.26 -8.60 -2.37
C ARG A 36 -9.64 -9.71 -1.38
N GLN A 37 -10.01 -9.37 -0.15
CA GLN A 37 -10.51 -10.34 0.83
C GLN A 37 -12.05 -10.43 0.86
N GLU A 38 -12.73 -10.21 -0.27
CA GLU A 38 -14.20 -10.39 -0.38
C GLU A 38 -14.62 -11.56 -1.31
N ILE A 39 -13.67 -12.31 -1.89
CA ILE A 39 -14.01 -13.39 -2.84
C ILE A 39 -14.07 -14.78 -2.18
N LEU A 40 -13.48 -14.95 -0.98
CA LEU A 40 -13.38 -16.26 -0.29
C LEU A 40 -14.49 -16.54 0.75
N LYS A 41 -15.73 -16.10 0.51
CA LYS A 41 -16.88 -16.66 1.25
C LYS A 41 -18.11 -16.96 0.39
N ALA A 42 -18.04 -16.74 -0.92
CA ALA A 42 -19.14 -17.02 -1.85
C ALA A 42 -18.97 -18.34 -2.63
N SER A 43 -18.02 -19.21 -2.25
CA SER A 43 -17.70 -20.43 -3.02
C SER A 43 -17.93 -21.78 -2.32
N ASP A 44 -18.53 -21.83 -1.14
CA ASP A 44 -19.09 -23.09 -0.62
C ASP A 44 -20.55 -23.24 -1.06
N GLY A 45 -20.72 -23.25 -2.38
CA GLY A 45 -21.82 -23.94 -3.03
C GLY A 45 -21.25 -25.16 -3.73
N ARG A 46 -21.50 -26.35 -3.16
CA ARG A 46 -22.06 -27.54 -3.85
C ARG A 46 -21.73 -28.85 -3.12
N ASP A 47 -22.79 -29.63 -2.93
CA ASP A 47 -22.82 -31.09 -3.11
C ASP A 47 -22.25 -31.96 -1.98
N TYR A 48 -23.08 -32.23 -0.97
CA TYR A 48 -23.03 -33.53 -0.29
C TYR A 48 -24.44 -33.93 0.20
N GLU A 49 -25.02 -34.89 -0.53
CA GLU A 49 -26.09 -35.82 -0.12
C GLU A 49 -27.56 -35.35 -0.14
N ASP A 50 -28.05 -35.12 -1.37
CA ASP A 50 -29.34 -35.69 -1.82
C ASP A 50 -29.27 -37.23 -1.82
N LEU A 51 -29.27 -37.85 -0.64
CA LEU A 51 -29.49 -39.30 -0.46
C LEU A 51 -30.54 -39.51 0.63
N GLY A 52 -31.79 -39.41 0.17
CA GLY A 52 -32.97 -40.20 0.56
C GLY A 52 -33.11 -40.72 2.00
N GLU A 53 -34.20 -40.29 2.63
CA GLU A 53 -35.21 -41.21 3.21
C GLU A 53 -36.59 -40.55 3.27
#